data_AF-A0A060CGI9-F1
#
_entry.id   AF-A0A060CGI9-F1
#
_cell.length_a   1.000
_cell.length_b   1.000
_cell.length_c   1.000
_cell.angle_alpha   90.00
_cell.angle_beta   90.00
_cell.angle_gamma   90.00
#
_symmetry.space_group_name_H-M   'P 1'
#
loop_
_entity.id
_entity.type
_entity.pdbx_description
1 polymer ?
#
loop_
_entity_poly.entity_id
_entity_poly.type
_entity_poly.pdbx_seq_one_letter_code
_entity_poly.pdbx_strand_id
1 'polypeptide(L)'
;MRSIGAVAPARLGAHWQYLADRLVADTDSDCLHTSGRWQRAKGDPRIDAALLLPSIRGAVPAADPRTVATLRAVRSELTEQRFVYRYRPDERPLGEAEGAFLLCGFLMALAEHQQGNELEAARWFERNRTACGHRGCCR
;
A
#
# COMPACT_ATOMS: atom_id res chain seq x y z
N MET A 1 -6.25 -8.63 -10.13
CA MET A 1 -6.65 -9.80 -10.95
C MET A 1 -8.06 -10.27 -10.63
N ARG A 2 -8.45 -10.43 -9.36
CA ARG A 2 -9.84 -10.79 -8.99
C ARG A 2 -10.89 -9.82 -9.56
N SER A 3 -10.63 -8.51 -9.45
CA SER A 3 -11.47 -7.45 -10.04
C SER A 3 -11.61 -7.54 -11.57
N ILE A 4 -10.57 -8.02 -12.28
CA ILE A 4 -10.59 -8.20 -13.74
C ILE A 4 -11.33 -9.50 -14.11
N GLY A 5 -11.20 -10.55 -13.29
CA GLY A 5 -11.94 -11.79 -13.47
C GLY A 5 -13.46 -11.60 -13.45
N ALA A 6 -13.95 -10.63 -12.69
CA ALA A 6 -15.38 -10.29 -12.59
C ALA A 6 -15.97 -9.72 -13.90
N VAL A 7 -15.15 -9.16 -14.79
CA VAL A 7 -15.60 -8.56 -16.07
C VAL A 7 -15.23 -9.39 -17.30
N ALA A 8 -14.54 -10.53 -17.10
CA ALA A 8 -14.09 -11.42 -18.15
C ALA A 8 -15.14 -12.49 -18.51
N PRO A 9 -15.08 -13.12 -19.70
CA PRO A 9 -15.87 -14.30 -20.01
C PRO A 9 -15.70 -15.38 -18.93
N ALA A 10 -16.78 -16.03 -18.50
CA ALA A 10 -16.84 -16.83 -17.27
C ALA A 10 -15.69 -17.83 -17.08
N ARG A 11 -15.27 -18.53 -18.14
CA ARG A 11 -14.17 -19.51 -18.09
C ARG A 11 -12.80 -18.86 -17.87
N LEU A 12 -12.54 -17.73 -18.53
CA LEU A 12 -11.31 -16.96 -18.36
C LEU A 12 -11.29 -16.26 -16.99
N GLY A 13 -12.44 -15.71 -16.57
CA GLY A 13 -12.60 -15.12 -15.25
C GLY A 13 -12.31 -16.10 -14.12
N ALA A 14 -12.87 -17.31 -14.18
CA ALA A 14 -12.61 -18.37 -13.21
C ALA A 14 -11.13 -18.78 -13.17
N HIS A 15 -10.48 -18.89 -14.33
CA HIS A 15 -9.05 -19.22 -14.40
C HIS A 15 -8.16 -18.13 -13.79
N TRP A 16 -8.42 -16.85 -14.10
CA TRP A 16 -7.68 -15.72 -13.53
C TRP A 16 -7.92 -15.57 -12.03
N GLN A 17 -9.13 -15.84 -11.57
CA GLN A 17 -9.45 -15.86 -10.15
C GLN A 17 -8.65 -16.94 -9.43
N TYR A 18 -8.63 -18.17 -9.95
CA TYR A 18 -7.84 -19.27 -9.41
C TYR A 18 -6.34 -18.94 -9.34
N LEU A 19 -5.76 -18.36 -10.40
CA LEU A 19 -4.36 -17.94 -10.40
C LEU A 19 -4.08 -16.81 -9.41
N ALA A 20 -5.00 -15.84 -9.26
CA ALA A 20 -4.87 -14.79 -8.27
C ALA A 20 -4.89 -15.35 -6.84
N ASP A 21 -5.78 -16.31 -6.57
CA ASP A 21 -5.90 -16.96 -5.27
C ASP A 21 -4.63 -17.74 -4.91
N ARG A 22 -4.09 -18.49 -5.89
CA ARG A 22 -2.79 -19.15 -5.83
C ARG A 22 -1.66 -18.20 -5.48
N LEU A 23 -1.52 -17.09 -6.21
CA LEU A 23 -0.44 -16.11 -5.99
C LEU A 23 -0.53 -15.45 -4.62
N VAL A 24 -1.75 -15.12 -4.16
CA VAL A 24 -1.97 -14.53 -2.83
C VAL A 24 -1.65 -15.55 -1.74
N ALA A 25 -2.05 -16.82 -1.90
CA ALA A 25 -1.74 -17.89 -0.94
C ALA A 25 -0.22 -18.16 -0.84
N ASP A 26 0.46 -18.23 -1.98
CA ASP A 26 1.93 -18.42 -2.02
C ASP A 26 2.64 -17.24 -1.33
N THR A 27 2.20 -16.00 -1.63
CA THR A 27 2.72 -14.78 -1.00
C THR A 27 2.47 -14.75 0.51
N ASP A 28 1.31 -15.22 0.97
CA ASP A 28 0.96 -15.30 2.39
C ASP A 28 1.92 -16.20 3.17
N SER A 29 2.30 -17.33 2.57
CA SER A 29 3.18 -18.30 3.21
C SER A 29 4.63 -17.78 3.39
N ASP A 30 5.09 -16.91 2.49
CA ASP A 30 6.49 -16.49 2.40
C ASP A 30 6.74 -15.03 2.83
N CYS A 31 5.71 -14.18 2.77
CA CYS A 31 5.83 -12.72 2.89
C CYS A 31 4.84 -12.10 3.91
N LEU A 32 4.38 -12.88 4.88
CA LEU A 32 3.62 -12.37 6.02
C LEU A 32 4.53 -12.18 7.24
N HIS A 33 4.59 -10.95 7.74
CA HIS A 33 5.34 -10.62 8.94
C HIS A 33 4.62 -11.16 10.20
N THR A 34 5.37 -11.42 11.27
CA THR A 34 4.81 -11.91 12.56
C THR A 34 3.77 -10.98 13.19
N SER A 35 3.77 -9.70 12.84
CA SER A 35 2.74 -8.73 13.24
C SER A 35 1.46 -8.77 12.41
N GLY A 36 1.38 -9.67 11.42
CA GLY A 36 0.23 -9.83 10.53
C GLY A 36 0.19 -8.87 9.34
N ARG A 37 1.20 -8.02 9.15
CA ARG A 37 1.33 -7.17 7.94
C ARG A 37 2.09 -7.86 6.83
N TRP A 38 1.91 -7.41 5.60
CA TRP A 38 2.81 -7.77 4.50
C TRP A 38 4.23 -7.26 4.77
N GLN A 39 5.23 -8.01 4.32
CA GLN A 39 6.62 -7.57 4.26
C GLN A 39 7.12 -7.54 2.81
N ARG A 40 8.23 -6.81 2.57
CA ARG A 40 8.73 -6.55 1.21
C ARG A 40 9.04 -7.81 0.42
N ALA A 41 9.66 -8.80 1.07
CA ALA A 41 10.00 -10.07 0.46
C ALA A 41 10.26 -11.13 1.54
N LYS A 42 10.35 -12.40 1.11
CA LYS A 42 10.86 -13.47 1.96
C LYS A 42 12.25 -13.11 2.49
N GLY A 43 12.42 -13.13 3.81
CA GLY A 43 13.66 -12.73 4.48
C GLY A 43 13.90 -11.22 4.58
N ASP A 44 13.02 -10.37 4.04
CA ASP A 44 13.06 -8.92 4.21
C ASP A 44 11.79 -8.45 4.95
N PRO A 45 11.83 -8.33 6.30
CA PRO A 45 10.67 -7.99 7.11
C PRO A 45 10.25 -6.52 7.00
N ARG A 46 11.01 -5.68 6.27
CA ARG A 46 10.73 -4.25 6.18
C ARG A 46 9.38 -3.96 5.52
N ILE A 47 8.83 -2.79 5.82
CA ILE A 47 7.59 -2.25 5.24
C ILE A 47 7.90 -1.41 4.00
N ASP A 48 6.96 -1.35 3.06
CA ASP A 48 7.00 -0.48 1.88
C ASP A 48 5.58 0.00 1.56
N ALA A 49 5.42 1.27 1.18
CA ALA A 49 4.13 1.84 0.82
C ALA A 49 3.47 1.13 -0.38
N ALA A 50 4.26 0.51 -1.26
CA ALA A 50 3.77 -0.31 -2.37
C ALA A 50 2.97 -1.54 -1.89
N LEU A 51 3.13 -1.98 -0.63
CA LEU A 51 2.35 -3.08 -0.06
C LEU A 51 0.86 -2.73 0.16
N LEU A 52 0.45 -1.48 -0.06
CA LEU A 52 -0.96 -1.08 -0.15
C LEU A 52 -1.61 -1.41 -1.51
N LEU A 53 -0.80 -1.60 -2.57
CA LEU A 53 -1.32 -1.84 -3.92
C LEU A 53 -2.20 -3.09 -4.06
N PRO A 54 -1.91 -4.23 -3.40
CA PRO A 54 -2.75 -5.42 -3.51
C PRO A 54 -4.21 -5.17 -3.13
N SER A 55 -4.48 -4.38 -2.08
CA SER A 55 -5.87 -4.05 -1.71
C SER A 55 -6.47 -3.00 -2.64
N ILE A 56 -5.70 -1.95 -2.97
CA ILE A 56 -6.14 -0.86 -3.86
C ILE A 56 -6.54 -1.41 -5.24
N ARG A 57 -5.82 -2.42 -5.74
CA ARG A 57 -6.09 -3.06 -7.03
C ARG A 57 -7.07 -4.23 -6.96
N GLY A 58 -7.58 -4.56 -5.77
CA GLY A 58 -8.55 -5.64 -5.56
C GLY A 58 -7.96 -7.04 -5.75
N ALA A 59 -6.68 -7.24 -5.47
CA ALA A 59 -6.09 -8.57 -5.35
C ALA A 59 -6.43 -9.20 -3.98
N VAL A 60 -6.43 -8.39 -2.92
CA VAL A 60 -6.80 -8.77 -1.55
C VAL A 60 -7.97 -7.88 -1.10
N PRO A 61 -8.96 -8.39 -0.33
CA PRO A 61 -10.03 -7.55 0.18
C PRO A 61 -9.50 -6.39 1.03
N ALA A 62 -10.17 -5.23 0.95
CA ALA A 62 -9.82 -4.06 1.76
C ALA A 62 -9.94 -4.34 3.26
N ALA A 63 -10.94 -5.12 3.67
CA ALA A 63 -11.20 -5.50 5.05
C ALA A 63 -10.35 -6.70 5.53
N ASP A 64 -9.46 -7.24 4.70
CA ASP A 64 -8.58 -8.33 5.11
C ASP A 64 -7.68 -7.88 6.28
N PRO A 65 -7.55 -8.66 7.37
CA PRO A 65 -6.71 -8.28 8.52
C PRO A 65 -5.28 -7.92 8.13
N ARG A 66 -4.73 -8.56 7.09
CA ARG A 66 -3.38 -8.28 6.58
C ARG A 66 -3.30 -6.92 5.90
N THR A 67 -4.34 -6.55 5.15
CA THR A 67 -4.48 -5.21 4.56
C THR A 67 -4.52 -4.15 5.65
N VAL A 68 -5.35 -4.34 6.68
CA VAL A 68 -5.50 -3.40 7.80
C VAL A 68 -4.20 -3.26 8.59
N ALA A 69 -3.52 -4.37 8.87
CA ALA A 69 -2.23 -4.37 9.56
C ALA A 69 -1.14 -3.64 8.75
N THR A 70 -1.11 -3.87 7.43
CA THR A 70 -0.17 -3.20 6.52
C THR A 70 -0.44 -1.71 6.45
N LEU A 71 -1.71 -1.30 6.37
CA LEU A 71 -2.11 0.10 6.40
C LEU A 71 -1.63 0.81 7.66
N ARG A 72 -1.85 0.18 8.82
CA ARG A 72 -1.40 0.71 10.11
C ARG A 72 0.11 0.86 10.16
N ALA A 73 0.85 -0.13 9.66
CA ALA A 73 2.31 -0.12 9.64
C ALA A 73 2.88 0.97 8.72
N VAL A 74 2.32 1.12 7.51
CA VAL A 74 2.72 2.22 6.61
C VAL A 74 2.47 3.57 7.29
N ARG A 75 1.31 3.74 7.92
CA ARG A 75 0.96 4.97 8.65
C ARG A 75 1.94 5.27 9.80
N SER A 76 2.33 4.27 10.59
CA SER A 76 3.21 4.49 11.75
C SER A 76 4.70 4.56 11.41
N GLU A 77 5.15 3.79 10.42
CA GLU A 77 6.58 3.60 10.16
C GLU A 77 7.12 4.44 9.00
N LEU A 78 6.24 4.85 8.06
CA LEU A 78 6.61 5.53 6.82
C LEU A 78 6.00 6.92 6.67
N THR A 79 5.49 7.54 7.74
CA THR A 79 4.92 8.89 7.65
C THR A 79 5.63 9.91 8.52
N GLU A 80 5.86 11.10 7.95
CA GLU A 80 6.44 12.26 8.62
C GLU A 80 5.73 13.51 8.08
N GLN A 81 5.25 14.41 8.94
CA GLN A 81 4.54 15.64 8.53
C GLN A 81 3.44 15.45 7.45
N ARG A 82 2.70 14.32 7.52
CA ARG A 82 1.69 13.87 6.52
C ARG A 82 2.23 13.67 5.10
N PHE A 83 3.52 13.38 4.98
CA PHE A 83 4.09 12.79 3.80
C PHE A 83 4.32 11.30 4.03
N VAL A 84 4.21 10.52 2.96
CA VAL A 84 4.41 9.06 3.01
C VAL A 84 5.66 8.75 2.20
N TYR A 85 6.60 8.08 2.85
CA TYR A 85 7.84 7.61 2.23
C TYR A 85 7.60 6.22 1.66
N ARG A 86 8.33 5.88 0.59
CA ARG A 86 8.18 4.58 -0.03
C ARG A 86 8.69 3.46 0.88
N TYR A 87 9.89 3.62 1.42
CA TYR A 87 10.52 2.71 2.37
C TYR A 87 11.57 3.48 3.18
N ARG A 88 12.11 2.86 4.24
CA ARG A 88 13.28 3.38 4.95
C ARG A 88 14.54 2.71 4.39
N PRO A 89 15.46 3.46 3.74
CA PRO A 89 16.68 2.86 3.19
C PRO A 89 17.59 2.30 4.30
N ASP A 90 17.60 2.96 5.47
CA ASP A 90 18.34 2.59 6.66
C ASP A 90 17.62 3.09 7.94
N GLU A 91 18.29 3.06 9.09
CA GLU A 91 17.72 3.50 10.37
C GLU A 91 17.66 5.03 10.55
N ARG A 92 18.09 5.83 9.56
CA ARG A 92 18.05 7.28 9.67
C ARG A 92 16.60 7.81 9.75
N PRO A 93 16.41 9.02 10.28
CA PRO A 93 15.13 9.71 10.22
C PRO A 93 14.60 9.85 8.78
N LEU A 94 13.28 9.82 8.63
CA LEU A 94 12.63 10.06 7.35
C LEU A 94 12.94 11.48 6.85
N GLY A 95 13.20 11.63 5.55
CA GLY A 95 13.52 12.93 4.95
C GLY A 95 15.00 13.30 4.92
N GLU A 96 15.90 12.53 5.54
CA GLU A 96 17.35 12.77 5.47
C GLU A 96 18.04 12.05 4.30
N ALA A 97 17.46 10.94 3.82
CA ALA A 97 18.06 10.11 2.76
C ALA A 97 17.35 10.24 1.40
N GLU A 98 16.04 10.48 1.39
CA GLU A 98 15.23 10.63 0.19
C GLU A 98 13.98 11.47 0.54
N GLY A 99 13.50 12.29 -0.39
CA GLY A 99 12.25 13.04 -0.24
C GLY A 99 11.02 12.13 -0.29
N ALA A 100 9.89 12.64 0.17
CA ALA A 100 8.64 11.88 0.09
C ALA A 100 8.17 11.73 -1.36
N PHE A 101 7.76 10.52 -1.74
CA PHE A 101 7.24 10.24 -3.07
C PHE A 101 5.72 10.48 -3.10
N LEU A 102 5.27 11.52 -3.80
CA LEU A 102 3.86 11.97 -3.80
C LEU A 102 2.86 10.85 -4.14
N LEU A 103 3.25 9.90 -4.98
CA LEU A 103 2.42 8.72 -5.28
C LEU A 103 2.07 7.94 -4.00
N CYS A 104 3.00 7.77 -3.06
CA CYS A 104 2.78 7.04 -1.82
C CYS A 104 1.70 7.71 -0.96
N GLY A 105 1.62 9.04 -0.97
CA GLY A 105 0.56 9.76 -0.29
C GLY A 105 -0.82 9.60 -0.94
N PHE A 106 -0.89 9.44 -2.27
CA PHE A 106 -2.13 9.06 -2.94
C PHE A 106 -2.53 7.61 -2.67
N LEU A 107 -1.56 6.67 -2.58
CA LEU A 107 -1.84 5.30 -2.15
C LEU A 107 -2.41 5.25 -0.73
N MET A 108 -1.86 6.08 0.17
CA MET A 108 -2.38 6.25 1.53
C MET A 108 -3.81 6.78 1.51
N ALA A 109 -4.11 7.83 0.74
CA ALA A 109 -5.46 8.36 0.59
C ALA A 109 -6.47 7.30 0.08
N LEU A 110 -6.09 6.53 -0.93
CA LEU A 110 -6.92 5.44 -1.46
C LEU A 110 -7.16 4.34 -0.43
N ALA A 111 -6.11 3.95 0.30
CA ALA A 111 -6.22 2.91 1.32
C ALA A 111 -7.11 3.35 2.50
N GLU A 112 -7.02 4.60 2.95
CA GLU A 112 -7.93 5.16 3.96
C GLU A 112 -9.37 5.20 3.48
N HIS A 113 -9.58 5.59 2.22
CA HIS A 113 -10.91 5.58 1.62
C HIS A 113 -11.51 4.17 1.58
N GLN A 114 -10.70 3.15 1.23
CA GLN A 114 -11.10 1.74 1.26
C GLN A 114 -11.48 1.24 2.68
N GLN A 115 -11.01 1.90 3.74
CA GLN A 115 -11.41 1.60 5.12
C GLN A 115 -12.63 2.41 5.60
N GLY A 116 -13.19 3.28 4.76
CA GLY A 116 -14.28 4.20 5.16
C GLY A 116 -13.80 5.42 5.94
N ASN A 117 -12.49 5.67 6.04
CA ASN A 117 -11.93 6.82 6.74
C ASN A 117 -11.91 8.07 5.84
N GLU A 118 -13.08 8.54 5.42
CA GLU A 118 -13.23 9.59 4.40
C GLU A 118 -12.48 10.90 4.73
N LEU A 119 -12.54 11.34 6.00
CA LEU A 119 -11.84 12.55 6.43
C LEU A 119 -10.32 12.41 6.35
N GLU A 120 -9.78 11.25 6.72
CA GLU A 120 -8.34 11.01 6.63
C GLU A 120 -7.91 10.86 5.17
N ALA A 121 -8.69 10.16 4.35
CA ALA A 121 -8.46 10.07 2.91
C ALA A 121 -8.36 11.44 2.25
N ALA A 122 -9.30 12.34 2.55
CA ALA A 122 -9.29 13.72 2.06
C ALA A 122 -8.05 14.50 2.53
N ARG A 123 -7.65 14.37 3.80
CA ARG A 123 -6.44 15.02 4.35
C ARG A 123 -5.17 14.57 3.64
N TRP A 124 -5.01 13.26 3.42
CA TRP A 124 -3.87 12.72 2.68
C TRP A 124 -3.87 13.21 1.23
N PHE A 125 -5.03 13.17 0.56
CA PHE A 125 -5.16 13.65 -0.81
C PHE A 125 -4.77 15.13 -0.94
N GLU A 126 -5.33 16.00 -0.11
CA GLU A 126 -5.10 17.45 -0.16
C GLU A 126 -3.64 17.81 0.16
N ARG A 127 -3.02 17.14 1.14
CA ARG A 127 -1.60 17.35 1.46
C ARG A 127 -0.70 17.03 0.26
N ASN A 128 -0.96 15.93 -0.44
CA ASN A 128 -0.16 15.57 -1.61
C ASN A 128 -0.48 16.45 -2.83
N ARG A 129 -1.75 16.82 -3.02
CA ARG A 129 -2.18 17.74 -4.09
C ARG A 129 -1.54 19.12 -3.97
N THR A 130 -1.44 19.68 -2.76
CA THR A 130 -0.80 20.98 -2.52
C THR A 130 0.71 20.95 -2.77
N ALA A 131 1.37 19.81 -2.56
CA ALA A 131 2.78 19.62 -2.87
C ALA A 131 3.05 19.50 -4.39
N CYS A 132 2.07 19.11 -5.20
CA CYS A 132 2.20 19.06 -6.68
C CYS A 132 2.34 20.44 -7.36
N GLY A 133 2.24 21.56 -6.62
CA GLY A 133 2.25 22.92 -7.18
C GLY A 133 3.55 23.72 -7.00
N HIS A 134 4.46 23.30 -6.11
CA HIS A 134 5.70 24.03 -5.86
C HIS A 134 6.90 23.22 -6.37
N ARG A 135 7.72 23.80 -7.25
CA ARG A 135 8.96 23.21 -7.80
C ARG A 135 10.06 23.09 -6.73
N GLY A 136 9.79 22.48 -5.59
CA GLY A 136 10.73 22.53 -4.47
C GLY A 136 10.41 21.52 -3.38
N CYS A 137 10.65 20.23 -3.67
CA CYS A 137 10.90 19.23 -2.63
C CYS A 137 11.85 18.12 -3.13
N CYS A 138 12.76 18.46 -4.05
CA CYS A 138 14.05 17.77 -4.17
C CYS A 138 15.10 18.73 -3.59
N ARG A 139 15.43 18.56 -2.31
CA ARG A 139 16.72 18.94 -1.76
C ARG A 139 17.27 17.71 -1.06
#